data_AF-A0A6V7J5L3-F1
#
_entry.id   AF-A0A6V7J5L3-F1
#
_cell.length_a   1.000
_cell.length_b   1.000
_cell.length_c   1.000
_cell.angle_alpha   90.00
_cell.angle_beta   90.00
_cell.angle_gamma   90.00
#
_symmetry.space_group_name_H-M   'P 1'
#
loop_
_entity.id
_entity.type
_entity.pdbx_description
1 polymer ?
#
loop_
_entity_poly.entity_id
_entity_poly.type
_entity_poly.pdbx_seq_one_letter_code
_entity_poly.pdbx_strand_id
1 'polypeptide(L)' 'GVSFSGSTLDCWAQAKSSVEKGKKLADTLGCPTENTKDLVKCLKTRPAKSIVQLVSDFM' A
#
# COMPACT_ATOMS: atom_id res chain seq x y z
N GLY A 1 22.42 18.10 -2.42
CA GLY A 1 21.16 18.44 -1.72
C GLY A 1 21.41 18.35 -0.23
N VAL A 2 20.62 19.05 0.59
CA VAL A 2 20.68 18.94 2.06
C VAL A 2 19.47 18.12 2.53
N SER A 3 19.73 17.03 3.25
CA SER A 3 18.69 16.19 3.89
C SER A 3 18.85 16.26 5.41
N PHE A 4 17.76 16.54 6.12
CA PHE A 4 17.72 16.59 7.58
C PHE A 4 17.00 15.37 8.14
N SER A 5 17.66 14.67 9.07
CA SER A 5 17.09 13.59 9.89
C SER A 5 16.40 12.46 9.10
N GLY A 6 16.87 12.18 7.88
CA GLY A 6 16.39 11.07 7.07
C GLY A 6 17.17 10.93 5.75
N SER A 7 17.25 9.71 5.25
CA SER A 7 17.95 9.34 4.02
C SER A 7 17.20 8.26 3.24
N THR A 8 17.55 8.08 1.96
CA THR A 8 16.97 7.00 1.14
C THR A 8 17.37 5.60 1.58
N LEU A 9 18.45 5.49 2.37
CA LEU A 9 19.02 4.23 2.83
C LEU A 9 18.46 3.79 4.19
N ASP A 10 17.67 4.64 4.84
CA ASP A 10 17.03 4.28 6.10
C ASP A 10 16.16 3.05 5.89
N CYS A 11 16.17 2.13 6.87
CA CYS A 11 15.52 0.82 6.73
C CYS A 11 14.00 0.91 6.47
N TRP A 12 13.39 2.03 6.85
CA TRP A 12 11.97 2.34 6.71
C TRP A 12 11.63 3.22 5.49
N ALA A 13 12.62 3.76 4.78
CA ALA A 13 12.39 4.67 3.65
C ALA A 13 11.91 3.94 2.38
N GLN A 14 12.28 2.66 2.22
CA GLN A 14 11.90 1.85 1.06
C GLN A 14 10.70 0.96 1.38
N ALA A 15 9.66 1.04 0.54
CA ALA A 15 8.45 0.22 0.68
C ALA A 15 8.68 -1.23 0.19
N LYS A 16 9.27 -2.05 1.06
CA LYS A 16 9.51 -3.48 0.78
C LYS A 16 8.19 -4.26 0.64
N SER A 17 8.17 -5.22 -0.28
CA SER A 17 7.04 -6.12 -0.54
C SER A 17 5.72 -5.39 -0.85
N SER A 18 5.81 -4.33 -1.67
CA SER A 18 4.65 -3.48 -2.01
C SER A 18 3.54 -4.25 -2.74
N VAL A 19 3.87 -5.24 -3.56
CA VAL A 19 2.89 -6.04 -4.31
C VAL A 19 2.10 -6.94 -3.35
N GLU A 20 2.79 -7.62 -2.43
CA GLU A 20 2.17 -8.51 -1.44
C GLU A 20 1.26 -7.71 -0.51
N LYS A 21 1.74 -6.57 0.00
CA LYS A 21 0.94 -5.67 0.85
C LYS A 21 -0.27 -5.13 0.10
N GLY A 22 -0.09 -4.72 -1.17
CA GLY A 22 -1.18 -4.26 -2.02
C GLY A 22 -2.24 -5.33 -2.28
N LYS A 23 -1.83 -6.59 -2.49
CA LYS A 23 -2.75 -7.73 -2.63
C LYS A 23 -3.52 -8.01 -1.34
N LYS A 24 -2.87 -7.99 -0.17
CA LYS A 24 -3.54 -8.16 1.14
C LYS A 24 -4.58 -7.06 1.38
N LEU A 25 -4.24 -5.80 1.05
CA LEU A 25 -5.17 -4.67 1.13
C LEU A 25 -6.37 -4.88 0.19
N ALA A 26 -6.12 -5.29 -1.05
CA ALA A 26 -7.16 -5.53 -2.04
C ALA A 26 -8.11 -6.66 -1.62
N ASP A 27 -7.57 -7.78 -1.16
CA ASP A 27 -8.35 -8.93 -0.67
C ASP A 27 -9.28 -8.53 0.48
N THR A 28 -8.74 -7.80 1.47
CA THR A 28 -9.50 -7.30 2.63
C THR A 28 -10.68 -6.39 2.21
N LEU A 29 -10.51 -5.64 1.11
CA LEU A 29 -11.53 -4.73 0.57
C LEU A 29 -12.37 -5.36 -0.57
N GLY A 30 -12.26 -6.67 -0.77
CA GLY A 30 -13.00 -7.42 -1.79
C GLY A 30 -12.68 -6.96 -3.21
N CYS A 31 -11.41 -6.67 -3.50
CA CYS A 31 -10.90 -6.33 -4.83
C CYS A 31 -10.12 -7.51 -5.44
N PRO A 32 -10.10 -7.66 -6.78
CA PRO A 32 -9.38 -8.74 -7.44
C PRO A 32 -7.86 -8.63 -7.21
N THR A 33 -7.19 -9.77 -7.02
CA THR A 33 -5.74 -9.85 -6.73
C THR A 33 -4.88 -10.38 -7.87
N GLU A 34 -5.50 -10.98 -8.89
CA GLU A 34 -4.81 -11.66 -9.99
C GLU A 34 -4.24 -10.67 -11.01
N ASN A 35 -5.00 -9.64 -11.36
CA ASN A 35 -4.60 -8.62 -12.32
C ASN A 35 -4.38 -7.27 -11.61
N THR A 36 -3.16 -6.73 -11.71
CA THR A 36 -2.80 -5.48 -11.02
C THR A 36 -3.56 -4.26 -11.55
N LYS A 37 -3.95 -4.23 -12.83
CA LYS A 37 -4.75 -3.13 -13.40
C LYS A 37 -6.15 -3.13 -12.81
N ASP A 38 -6.79 -4.29 -12.73
CA ASP A 38 -8.12 -4.43 -12.15
C ASP A 38 -8.12 -4.20 -10.64
N LEU A 39 -7.08 -4.67 -9.95
CA LEU A 39 -6.82 -4.38 -8.54
C LEU A 39 -6.80 -2.86 -8.29
N VAL A 40 -5.97 -2.12 -9.04
CA VAL A 40 -5.84 -0.67 -8.89
C VAL A 40 -7.13 0.05 -9.24
N LYS A 41 -7.82 -0.39 -10.31
CA LYS A 41 -9.13 0.17 -10.69
C LYS A 41 -10.15 0.00 -9.57
N CYS A 42 -10.20 -1.18 -8.94
CA CYS A 42 -11.09 -1.45 -7.82
C CYS A 42 -10.73 -0.63 -6.58
N LEU A 43 -9.46 -0.59 -6.18
CA LEU A 43 -9.04 0.19 -5.00
C LEU A 43 -9.38 1.68 -5.13
N LYS A 44 -9.27 2.24 -6.33
CA LYS A 44 -9.63 3.65 -6.61
C LYS A 44 -11.12 3.97 -6.43
N THR A 45 -12.01 2.98 -6.42
CA THR A 45 -13.44 3.18 -6.17
C THR A 45 -13.83 2.94 -4.71
N ARG A 46 -12.92 2.40 -3.87
CA ARG A 46 -13.18 2.18 -2.45
C ARG A 46 -13.12 3.49 -1.66
N PRO A 47 -13.94 3.65 -0.60
CA PRO A 47 -13.83 4.80 0.28
C PRO A 47 -12.43 4.91 0.88
N ALA A 48 -11.81 6.09 0.78
CA ALA A 48 -10.46 6.31 1.29
C ALA A 48 -10.33 5.96 2.79
N LYS A 49 -11.38 6.21 3.58
CA LYS A 49 -11.42 5.87 5.01
C LYS A 49 -11.23 4.37 5.25
N SER A 50 -11.85 3.52 4.44
CA SER A 50 -11.70 2.06 4.55
C SER A 50 -10.29 1.59 4.22
N ILE A 51 -9.56 2.30 3.34
CA ILE A 51 -8.16 2.01 3.03
C ILE A 51 -7.26 2.43 4.21
N VAL A 52 -7.42 3.67 4.70
CA VAL A 52 -6.57 4.23 5.77
C VAL A 52 -6.72 3.46 7.08
N GLN A 53 -7.90 2.94 7.37
CA GLN A 53 -8.15 2.11 8.57
C GLN A 53 -7.32 0.82 8.61
N LEU A 54 -6.82 0.34 7.47
CA LEU A 54 -6.04 -0.90 7.38
C LEU A 54 -4.53 -0.68 7.52
N VAL A 55 -4.05 0.56 7.69
CA VAL A 55 -2.61 0.86 7.78
C VAL A 55 -1.96 0.17 9.00
N SER A 56 -2.70 -0.06 10.08
CA SER A 56 -2.24 -0.80 11.27
C SER A 56 -1.80 -2.23 10.96
N ASP A 57 -2.29 -2.82 9.87
CA ASP A 57 -2.01 -4.22 9.52
C ASP A 57 -0.68 -4.40 8.77
N PHE A 58 0.05 -3.30 8.55
CA PHE A 58 1.28 -3.22 7.76
C PHE A 58 2.44 -2.48 8.44
N MET A 59 2.22 -1.98 9.67
CA MET A 59 3.24 -1.32 10.50
C MET A 59 4.00 -2.32 11.35
#